data_AF-A0A101FU22-F1
#
_entry.id   AF-A0A101FU22-F1
#
_cell.length_a   1.000
_cell.length_b   1.000
_cell.length_c   1.000
_cell.angle_alpha   90.00
_cell.angle_beta   90.00
_cell.angle_gamma   90.00
#
_symmetry.space_group_name_H-M   'P 1'
#
loop_
_entity.id
_entity.type
_entity.pdbx_description
1 polymer ?
#
loop_
_entity_poly.entity_id
_entity_poly.type
_entity_poly.pdbx_seq_one_letter_code
_entity_poly.pdbx_strand_id
1 'polypeptide(L)'
;MIAFTKDKVDEIAEITSEIPDEDKPVVYCCGCGSGGGPSICRYCGSGSDIEFAGGLNVIDSTGNSQVSKEQIIEWNPDIILVHMGSPEKIGEVLSDPVLQSVNAVKNERVYSTTVGHQGRGTLGQHLIQVCYLAKLFHPDLFEDLDVEEEGNEIMEYLYGVDGIYTDLAEEYHFYKWD
;
A
#
# COMPACT_ATOMS: atom_id res chain seq x y z
N MET A 1 -5.37 -20.37 -16.89
CA MET A 1 -6.24 -19.85 -15.82
C MET A 1 -5.45 -19.52 -14.56
N ILE A 2 -4.81 -20.49 -13.88
CA ILE A 2 -4.02 -20.23 -12.66
C ILE A 2 -2.56 -19.85 -12.97
N ALA A 3 -1.97 -20.36 -14.06
CA ALA A 3 -0.53 -20.20 -14.34
C ALA A 3 -0.05 -18.74 -14.49
N PHE A 4 -0.63 -17.96 -15.42
CA PHE A 4 -0.17 -16.59 -15.69
C PHE A 4 -0.17 -15.67 -14.47
N THR A 5 -1.29 -15.67 -13.74
CA THR A 5 -1.47 -14.88 -12.53
C THR A 5 -0.64 -15.40 -11.36
N LYS A 6 -0.36 -16.71 -11.34
CA LYS A 6 0.50 -17.32 -10.33
C LYS A 6 1.98 -17.01 -10.59
N ASP A 7 2.43 -17.06 -11.83
CA ASP A 7 3.83 -16.85 -12.19
C ASP A 7 4.33 -15.45 -11.77
N LYS A 8 3.52 -14.40 -11.99
CA LYS A 8 3.88 -13.02 -11.60
C LYS A 8 3.86 -12.79 -10.08
N VAL A 9 2.94 -13.45 -9.39
CA VAL A 9 2.84 -13.36 -7.92
C VAL A 9 3.94 -14.18 -7.26
N ASP A 10 4.27 -15.32 -7.85
CA ASP A 10 5.41 -16.14 -7.46
C ASP A 10 6.71 -15.37 -7.70
N GLU A 11 6.86 -14.61 -8.79
CA GLU A 11 8.02 -13.75 -9.03
C GLU A 11 8.18 -12.65 -7.96
N ILE A 12 7.10 -11.91 -7.65
CA ILE A 12 7.13 -10.92 -6.57
C ILE A 12 7.40 -11.58 -5.22
N ALA A 13 6.76 -12.72 -4.94
CA ALA A 13 6.94 -13.44 -3.68
C ALA A 13 8.36 -14.03 -3.56
N GLU A 14 8.96 -14.49 -4.64
CA GLU A 14 10.36 -14.95 -4.68
C GLU A 14 11.28 -13.79 -4.31
N ILE A 15 11.16 -12.65 -4.99
CA ILE A 15 11.95 -11.45 -4.70
C ILE A 15 11.75 -10.98 -3.26
N THR A 16 10.50 -10.83 -2.80
CA THR A 16 10.20 -10.28 -1.47
C THR A 16 10.55 -11.24 -0.33
N SER A 17 10.59 -12.55 -0.59
CA SER A 17 11.03 -13.56 0.39
C SER A 17 12.53 -13.55 0.64
N GLU A 18 13.32 -13.07 -0.32
CA GLU A 18 14.77 -12.95 -0.18
C GLU A 18 15.21 -11.67 0.56
N ILE A 19 14.30 -10.70 0.71
CA ILE A 19 14.57 -9.43 1.41
C ILE A 19 14.73 -9.69 2.91
N PRO A 20 15.89 -9.41 3.51
CA PRO A 20 16.08 -9.49 4.95
C PRO A 20 15.12 -8.56 5.69
N ASP A 21 14.63 -8.97 6.87
CA ASP A 21 13.71 -8.14 7.65
C ASP A 21 14.29 -6.76 8.00
N GLU A 22 15.62 -6.62 8.07
CA GLU A 22 16.31 -5.34 8.29
C GLU A 22 16.24 -4.36 7.11
N ASP A 23 16.02 -4.86 5.90
CA ASP A 23 15.92 -4.07 4.68
C ASP A 23 14.45 -3.76 4.30
N LYS A 24 13.49 -4.35 5.03
CA LYS A 24 12.07 -4.10 4.79
C LYS A 24 11.64 -2.76 5.39
N PRO A 25 11.00 -1.87 4.61
CA PRO A 25 10.51 -0.61 5.14
C PRO A 25 9.41 -0.84 6.18
N VAL A 26 9.38 -0.02 7.21
CA VAL A 26 8.30 -0.01 8.20
C VAL A 26 7.10 0.76 7.62
N VAL A 27 5.94 0.11 7.58
CA VAL A 27 4.73 0.60 6.89
C VAL A 27 3.59 0.77 7.87
N TYR A 28 2.91 1.91 7.80
CA TYR A 28 1.68 2.20 8.54
C TYR A 28 0.52 2.51 7.59
N CYS A 29 -0.55 1.72 7.64
CA CYS A 29 -1.79 1.99 6.90
C CYS A 29 -2.80 2.69 7.81
N CYS A 30 -3.38 3.80 7.34
CA CYS A 30 -4.41 4.55 8.02
C CYS A 30 -5.64 4.90 7.16
N GLY A 31 -6.74 5.32 7.80
CA GLY A 31 -7.87 5.96 7.12
C GLY A 31 -9.11 5.10 6.88
N CYS A 32 -9.21 3.90 7.47
CA CYS A 32 -10.44 3.11 7.42
C CYS A 32 -11.53 3.63 8.40
N GLY A 33 -12.76 3.78 7.88
CA GLY A 33 -13.98 3.97 8.68
C GLY A 33 -14.50 5.40 8.83
N SER A 34 -15.76 5.52 9.22
CA SER A 34 -16.53 6.77 9.39
C SER A 34 -16.63 7.22 10.86
N GLY A 35 -15.50 7.17 11.59
CA GLY A 35 -15.40 7.72 12.95
C GLY A 35 -15.05 9.21 12.93
N GLY A 36 -15.41 9.96 13.98
CA GLY A 36 -14.91 11.33 14.18
C GLY A 36 -13.44 11.34 14.63
N GLY A 37 -12.65 12.34 14.20
CA GLY A 37 -11.20 12.47 14.46
C GLY A 37 -10.32 12.31 13.19
N PRO A 38 -9.01 12.65 13.25
CA PRO A 38 -8.12 12.63 12.07
C PRO A 38 -7.98 11.24 11.45
N SER A 39 -8.01 11.17 10.13
CA SER A 39 -7.91 9.92 9.35
C SER A 39 -6.63 9.12 9.68
N ILE A 40 -5.52 9.83 9.91
CA ILE A 40 -4.21 9.27 10.23
C ILE A 40 -4.19 8.47 11.54
N CYS A 41 -5.09 8.76 12.47
CA CYS A 41 -5.16 8.09 13.77
C CYS A 41 -6.03 6.83 13.74
N ARG A 42 -6.54 6.42 12.57
CA ARG A 42 -7.28 5.17 12.40
C ARG A 42 -6.46 4.20 11.59
N TYR A 43 -5.92 3.19 12.25
CA TYR A 43 -5.20 2.13 11.57
C TYR A 43 -6.15 1.31 10.66
N CYS A 44 -5.65 0.96 9.48
CA CYS A 44 -6.29 0.04 8.54
C CYS A 44 -5.41 -1.18 8.30
N GLY A 45 -5.80 -2.35 8.79
CA GLY A 45 -4.91 -3.51 8.72
C GLY A 45 -5.48 -4.71 8.00
N SER A 46 -4.94 -5.00 6.80
CA SER A 46 -4.70 -6.38 6.35
C SER A 46 -3.18 -6.53 6.19
N GLY A 47 -2.49 -6.95 7.25
CA GLY A 47 -1.02 -7.06 7.27
C GLY A 47 -0.47 -7.92 6.13
N SER A 48 -1.27 -8.87 5.64
CA SER A 48 -0.92 -9.78 4.55
C SER A 48 -0.40 -9.08 3.30
N ASP A 49 -1.08 -8.06 2.79
CA ASP A 49 -0.70 -7.45 1.49
C ASP A 49 0.60 -6.65 1.63
N ILE A 50 0.81 -6.02 2.79
CA ILE A 50 2.05 -5.30 3.12
C ILE A 50 3.22 -6.29 3.25
N GLU A 51 3.01 -7.39 3.96
CA GLU A 51 4.02 -8.43 4.17
C GLU A 51 4.38 -9.15 2.86
N PHE A 52 3.39 -9.48 2.02
CA PHE A 52 3.64 -10.08 0.70
C PHE A 52 4.42 -9.16 -0.23
N ALA A 53 4.20 -7.85 -0.13
CA ALA A 53 4.96 -6.84 -0.86
C ALA A 53 6.36 -6.56 -0.26
N GLY A 54 6.76 -7.26 0.81
CA GLY A 54 8.07 -7.11 1.45
C GLY A 54 8.17 -5.92 2.39
N GLY A 55 7.07 -5.46 2.99
CA GLY A 55 7.06 -4.43 4.03
C GLY A 55 6.87 -5.00 5.44
N LEU A 56 7.25 -4.24 6.46
CA LEU A 56 6.96 -4.55 7.87
C LEU A 56 5.81 -3.70 8.37
N ASN A 57 4.67 -4.31 8.66
CA ASN A 57 3.54 -3.59 9.20
C ASN A 57 3.76 -3.22 10.67
N VAL A 58 3.53 -1.96 11.05
CA VAL A 58 3.73 -1.47 12.43
C VAL A 58 2.85 -2.14 13.49
N ILE A 59 1.75 -2.77 13.06
CA ILE A 59 0.82 -3.48 13.94
C ILE A 59 0.61 -4.91 13.42
N ASP A 60 1.04 -5.88 14.22
CA ASP A 60 0.80 -7.32 14.02
C ASP A 60 -0.64 -7.71 14.42
N SER A 61 -1.62 -6.94 13.97
CA SER A 61 -3.04 -7.22 14.22
C SER A 61 -3.90 -6.90 13.01
N THR A 62 -4.90 -7.75 12.80
CA THR A 62 -5.91 -7.59 11.76
C THR A 62 -7.03 -6.69 12.25
N GLY A 63 -7.55 -5.82 11.38
CA GLY A 63 -8.73 -4.99 11.65
C GLY A 63 -8.41 -3.53 11.91
N ASN A 64 -9.43 -2.79 12.35
CA ASN A 64 -9.34 -1.34 12.57
C ASN A 64 -9.15 -1.02 14.04
N SER A 65 -8.20 -0.14 14.34
CA SER A 65 -7.94 0.33 15.70
C SER A 65 -7.67 1.83 15.70
N GLN A 66 -8.02 2.48 16.81
CA GLN A 66 -7.66 3.87 17.05
C GLN A 66 -6.24 3.90 17.61
N VAL A 67 -5.39 4.71 17.01
CA VAL A 67 -4.02 4.96 17.47
C VAL A 67 -3.83 6.45 17.76
N SER A 68 -2.81 6.77 18.53
CA SER A 68 -2.38 8.15 18.82
C SER A 68 -1.26 8.59 17.86
N LYS A 69 -1.05 9.91 17.74
CA LYS A 69 0.07 10.42 16.93
C LYS A 69 1.41 10.10 17.58
N GLU A 70 1.44 10.05 18.91
CA GLU A 70 2.60 9.65 19.70
C GLU A 70 3.03 8.22 19.37
N GLN A 71 2.08 7.28 19.23
CA GLN A 71 2.39 5.92 18.79
C GLN A 71 2.94 5.89 17.36
N ILE A 72 2.38 6.69 16.45
CA ILE A 72 2.88 6.78 15.07
C ILE A 72 4.33 7.30 15.06
N ILE A 73 4.65 8.27 15.92
CA ILE A 73 6.01 8.79 16.11
C ILE A 73 6.94 7.71 16.70
N GLU A 74 6.48 6.94 17.68
CA GLU A 74 7.25 5.84 18.28
C GLU A 74 7.56 4.73 17.29
N TRP A 75 6.61 4.37 16.43
CA TRP A 75 6.82 3.40 15.35
C TRP A 75 7.72 3.93 14.25
N ASN A 76 7.70 5.25 14.02
CA ASN A 76 8.47 5.95 13.01
C ASN A 76 8.46 5.27 11.63
N PRO A 77 7.28 5.07 11.00
CA PRO A 77 7.19 4.35 9.73
C PRO A 77 7.96 5.08 8.62
N ASP A 78 8.58 4.30 7.74
CA ASP A 78 9.24 4.76 6.52
C ASP A 78 8.24 5.08 5.41
N ILE A 79 7.06 4.45 5.45
CA ILE A 79 5.96 4.65 4.49
C ILE A 79 4.64 4.73 5.23
N ILE A 80 3.80 5.72 4.87
CA ILE A 80 2.41 5.80 5.31
C ILE A 80 1.49 5.55 4.12
N LEU A 81 0.59 4.58 4.27
CA LEU A 81 -0.47 4.30 3.32
C LEU A 81 -1.79 4.90 3.81
N VAL A 82 -2.49 5.61 2.95
CA VAL A 82 -3.81 6.22 3.24
C VAL A 82 -4.86 5.45 2.45
N HIS A 83 -5.70 4.70 3.16
CA HIS A 83 -6.81 3.95 2.58
C HIS A 83 -7.80 4.88 1.90
N MET A 84 -8.06 4.62 0.62
CA MET A 84 -8.90 5.47 -0.25
C MET A 84 -8.51 6.95 -0.06
N GLY A 85 -7.20 7.18 -0.19
CA GLY A 85 -6.58 8.48 -0.04
C GLY A 85 -7.06 9.46 -1.10
N SER A 86 -6.79 10.73 -0.84
CA SER A 86 -6.90 11.80 -1.81
C SER A 86 -5.69 12.72 -1.64
N PRO A 87 -5.35 13.56 -2.63
CA PRO A 87 -4.28 14.54 -2.48
C PRO A 87 -4.45 15.42 -1.24
N GLU A 88 -5.70 15.75 -0.87
CA GLU A 88 -6.01 16.49 0.35
C GLU A 88 -5.62 15.70 1.61
N LYS A 89 -6.06 14.44 1.74
CA LYS A 89 -5.73 13.61 2.91
C LYS A 89 -4.22 13.34 3.03
N ILE A 90 -3.54 13.13 1.90
CA ILE A 90 -2.08 12.97 1.88
C ILE A 90 -1.42 14.28 2.33
N GLY A 91 -1.87 15.42 1.80
CA GLY A 91 -1.40 16.75 2.20
C GLY A 91 -1.62 17.07 3.67
N GLU A 92 -2.74 16.63 4.26
CA GLU A 92 -2.99 16.74 5.70
C GLU A 92 -1.94 15.99 6.54
N VAL A 93 -1.55 14.78 6.13
CA VAL A 93 -0.52 13.99 6.82
C VAL A 93 0.85 14.64 6.68
N LEU A 94 1.21 15.06 5.46
CA LEU A 94 2.50 15.69 5.16
C LEU A 94 2.68 17.03 5.89
N SER A 95 1.60 17.80 6.04
CA SER A 95 1.63 19.12 6.69
C SER A 95 1.36 19.08 8.20
N ASP A 96 1.10 17.90 8.77
CA ASP A 96 0.79 17.77 10.19
C ASP A 96 2.02 18.15 11.05
N PRO A 97 1.96 19.22 11.86
CA PRO A 97 3.12 19.69 12.61
C PRO A 97 3.63 18.67 13.64
N VAL A 98 2.78 17.73 14.07
CA VAL A 98 3.14 16.70 15.06
C VAL A 98 3.92 15.56 14.39
N LEU A 99 3.68 15.29 13.10
CA LEU A 99 4.28 14.14 12.40
C LEU A 99 5.58 14.49 11.66
N GLN A 100 6.07 15.72 11.77
CA GLN A 100 7.26 16.20 11.03
C GLN A 100 8.56 15.45 11.37
N SER A 101 8.60 14.70 12.47
CA SER A 101 9.74 13.84 12.80
C SER A 101 9.67 12.45 12.16
N VAL A 102 8.51 12.04 11.65
CA VAL A 102 8.27 10.69 11.10
C VAL A 102 8.97 10.55 9.75
N ASN A 103 9.69 9.44 9.54
CA ASN A 103 10.44 9.17 8.30
C ASN A 103 9.59 9.32 7.04
N ALA A 104 8.40 8.70 7.01
CA ALA A 104 7.47 8.80 5.89
C ALA A 104 7.12 10.26 5.53
N VAL A 105 6.92 11.13 6.52
CA VAL A 105 6.59 12.55 6.29
C VAL A 105 7.83 13.31 5.79
N LYS A 106 8.98 13.10 6.43
CA LYS A 106 10.24 13.76 6.06
C LYS A 106 10.70 13.44 4.64
N ASN A 107 10.44 12.21 4.20
CA ASN A 107 10.83 11.70 2.88
C ASN A 107 9.69 11.76 1.87
N GLU A 108 8.55 12.36 2.23
CA GLU A 108 7.35 12.47 1.38
C GLU A 108 6.82 11.11 0.87
N ARG A 109 7.05 10.04 1.63
CA ARG A 109 6.58 8.67 1.34
C ARG A 109 5.20 8.42 1.97
N VAL A 110 4.22 9.21 1.54
CA VAL A 110 2.81 9.09 1.96
C VAL A 110 1.95 8.86 0.71
N TYR A 111 1.34 7.68 0.60
CA TYR A 111 0.68 7.24 -0.64
C TYR A 111 -0.75 6.80 -0.42
N SER A 112 -1.58 6.95 -1.46
CA SER A 112 -2.91 6.35 -1.47
C SER A 112 -2.84 4.85 -1.74
N THR A 113 -3.79 4.10 -1.19
CA THR A 113 -3.95 2.66 -1.41
C THR A 113 -5.39 2.21 -1.28
N THR A 114 -5.72 1.02 -1.78
CA THR A 114 -6.96 0.32 -1.43
C THR A 114 -6.78 -0.77 -0.36
N VAL A 115 -5.54 -1.00 0.11
CA VAL A 115 -5.25 -1.85 1.29
C VAL A 115 -6.09 -1.38 2.48
N GLY A 116 -6.65 -2.33 3.24
CA GLY A 116 -7.53 -2.03 4.38
C GLY A 116 -9.01 -2.26 4.10
N HIS A 117 -9.38 -2.68 2.88
CA HIS A 117 -10.73 -3.12 2.54
C HIS A 117 -11.14 -4.46 3.20
N GLN A 118 -10.72 -4.73 4.45
CA GLN A 118 -11.19 -5.84 5.30
C GLN A 118 -11.28 -7.22 4.62
N GLY A 119 -10.33 -7.56 3.72
CA GLY A 119 -10.35 -8.82 2.96
C GLY A 119 -11.53 -8.97 2.00
N ARG A 120 -12.17 -7.86 1.59
CA ARG A 120 -13.28 -7.81 0.62
C ARG A 120 -12.81 -7.60 -0.81
N GLY A 121 -11.49 -7.64 -1.06
CA GLY A 121 -10.94 -7.61 -2.40
C GLY A 121 -11.13 -8.94 -3.12
N THR A 122 -11.33 -8.90 -4.44
CA THR A 122 -11.18 -10.10 -5.27
C THR A 122 -9.71 -10.51 -5.34
N LEU A 123 -9.43 -11.76 -5.73
CA LEU A 123 -8.05 -12.21 -5.94
C LEU A 123 -7.29 -11.23 -6.85
N GLY A 124 -7.89 -10.81 -7.97
CA GLY A 124 -7.28 -9.83 -8.88
C GLY A 124 -6.91 -8.52 -8.20
N GLN A 125 -7.79 -7.99 -7.34
CA GLN A 125 -7.53 -6.76 -6.58
C GLN A 125 -6.37 -6.89 -5.60
N HIS A 126 -6.25 -8.03 -4.90
CA HIS A 126 -5.12 -8.27 -4.01
C HIS A 126 -3.79 -8.34 -4.78
N LEU A 127 -3.79 -8.97 -5.96
CA LEU A 127 -2.55 -9.13 -6.73
C LEU A 127 -2.03 -7.81 -7.29
N ILE A 128 -2.90 -7.02 -7.94
CA ILE A 128 -2.50 -5.70 -8.41
C ILE A 128 -2.02 -4.81 -7.26
N GLN A 129 -2.62 -4.98 -6.07
CA GLN A 129 -2.27 -4.20 -4.89
C GLN A 129 -0.88 -4.60 -4.39
N VAL A 130 -0.55 -5.89 -4.37
CA VAL A 130 0.80 -6.38 -4.02
C VAL A 130 1.84 -5.88 -5.02
N CYS A 131 1.57 -5.91 -6.34
CA CYS A 131 2.48 -5.34 -7.35
C CYS A 131 2.78 -3.85 -7.10
N TYR A 132 1.72 -3.07 -6.88
CA TYR A 132 1.83 -1.65 -6.58
C TYR A 132 2.64 -1.37 -5.30
N LEU A 133 2.35 -2.11 -4.22
CA LEU A 133 3.06 -1.95 -2.96
C LEU A 133 4.52 -2.38 -3.07
N ALA A 134 4.82 -3.47 -3.78
CA ALA A 134 6.17 -3.98 -3.96
C ALA A 134 7.06 -2.92 -4.63
N LYS A 135 6.58 -2.28 -5.71
CA LYS A 135 7.29 -1.16 -6.35
C LYS A 135 7.40 0.09 -5.48
N LEU A 136 6.38 0.37 -4.66
CA LEU A 136 6.45 1.50 -3.71
C LEU A 136 7.49 1.26 -2.62
N PHE A 137 7.60 0.04 -2.13
CA PHE A 137 8.45 -0.34 -1.00
C PHE A 137 9.89 -0.43 -1.45
N HIS A 138 10.12 -1.07 -2.60
CA HIS A 138 11.41 -1.47 -3.14
C HIS A 138 11.59 -1.01 -4.60
N PRO A 139 11.59 0.30 -4.88
CA PRO A 139 11.64 0.81 -6.26
C PRO A 139 12.87 0.29 -7.04
N ASP A 140 14.02 0.14 -6.37
CA ASP A 140 15.27 -0.33 -6.97
C ASP A 140 15.24 -1.83 -7.35
N LEU A 141 14.38 -2.64 -6.70
CA LEU A 141 14.21 -4.05 -7.03
C LEU A 141 13.17 -4.28 -8.14
N PHE A 142 12.28 -3.31 -8.34
CA PHE A 142 11.16 -3.37 -9.27
C PHE A 142 11.21 -2.22 -10.30
N GLU A 143 12.42 -1.83 -10.72
CA GLU A 143 12.64 -0.73 -11.69
C GLU A 143 11.91 -1.02 -13.01
N ASP A 144 12.02 -2.25 -13.51
CA ASP A 144 11.45 -2.72 -14.77
C ASP A 144 9.95 -3.07 -14.68
N LEU A 145 9.34 -3.03 -13.48
CA LEU A 145 7.94 -3.38 -13.29
C LEU A 145 7.01 -2.23 -13.72
N ASP A 146 6.32 -2.35 -14.85
CA ASP A 146 5.24 -1.42 -15.20
C ASP A 146 3.94 -1.82 -14.49
N VAL A 147 3.68 -1.21 -13.33
CA VAL A 147 2.50 -1.56 -12.50
C VAL A 147 1.18 -1.29 -13.24
N GLU A 148 1.13 -0.30 -14.13
CA GLU A 148 -0.11 0.04 -14.85
C GLU A 148 -0.39 -0.95 -15.98
N GLU A 149 0.62 -1.27 -16.79
CA GLU A 149 0.52 -2.30 -17.83
C GLU A 149 0.18 -3.67 -17.22
N GLU A 150 0.91 -4.08 -16.19
CA GLU A 150 0.74 -5.34 -15.49
C GLU A 150 -0.63 -5.44 -14.80
N GLY A 151 -1.05 -4.35 -14.17
CA GLY A 151 -2.35 -4.27 -13.52
C GLY A 151 -3.49 -4.43 -14.52
N ASN A 152 -3.41 -3.78 -15.68
CA ASN A 152 -4.40 -3.90 -16.73
C ASN A 152 -4.40 -5.29 -17.37
N GLU A 153 -3.23 -5.91 -17.61
CA GLU A 153 -3.15 -7.27 -18.15
C GLU A 153 -3.81 -8.29 -17.20
N ILE A 154 -3.55 -8.19 -15.89
CA ILE A 154 -4.19 -9.04 -14.88
C ILE A 154 -5.71 -8.83 -14.89
N MET A 155 -6.18 -7.58 -14.96
CA MET A 155 -7.60 -7.26 -14.92
C MET A 155 -8.34 -7.67 -16.20
N GLU A 156 -7.76 -7.44 -17.37
CA GLU A 156 -8.31 -7.88 -18.65
C GLU A 156 -8.42 -9.41 -18.68
N TYR A 157 -7.40 -10.10 -18.17
CA TYR A 157 -7.43 -11.56 -18.09
C TYR A 157 -8.53 -12.10 -17.15
N LEU A 158 -8.77 -11.45 -16.01
CA LEU A 158 -9.76 -11.90 -15.03
C LEU A 158 -11.20 -11.48 -15.36
N TYR A 159 -11.38 -10.30 -15.95
CA TYR A 159 -12.68 -9.66 -16.14
C TYR A 159 -13.06 -9.44 -17.61
N GLY A 160 -12.14 -9.64 -18.55
CA GLY A 160 -12.34 -9.43 -19.99
C GLY A 160 -12.44 -7.96 -20.38
N VAL A 161 -11.97 -7.05 -19.53
CA VAL A 161 -12.05 -5.60 -19.72
C VAL A 161 -10.69 -4.98 -19.42
N ASP A 162 -10.13 -4.33 -20.43
CA ASP A 162 -8.90 -3.54 -20.33
C ASP A 162 -9.15 -2.19 -19.63
N GLY A 163 -8.10 -1.61 -19.04
CA GLY A 163 -8.12 -0.29 -18.41
C GLY A 163 -8.66 -0.24 -16.96
N ILE A 164 -9.10 -1.37 -16.39
CA ILE A 164 -9.64 -1.39 -15.01
C ILE A 164 -8.60 -0.89 -14.00
N TYR A 165 -7.32 -1.27 -14.14
CA TYR A 165 -6.30 -0.81 -13.19
C TYR A 165 -6.08 0.70 -13.33
N THR A 166 -6.01 1.20 -14.57
CA THR A 166 -5.89 2.64 -14.83
C THR A 166 -7.04 3.41 -14.19
N ASP A 167 -8.29 2.96 -14.38
CA ASP A 167 -9.47 3.58 -13.77
C ASP A 167 -9.37 3.61 -12.24
N LEU A 168 -8.94 2.51 -11.62
CA LEU A 168 -8.73 2.44 -10.16
C LEU A 168 -7.60 3.36 -9.69
N ALA A 169 -6.48 3.40 -10.41
CA ALA A 169 -5.35 4.25 -10.09
C ALA A 169 -5.73 5.73 -10.15
N GLU A 170 -6.59 6.12 -11.10
CA GLU A 170 -7.13 7.47 -11.21
C GLU A 170 -8.16 7.76 -10.09
N GLU A 171 -9.14 6.88 -9.88
CA GLU A 171 -10.19 7.04 -8.88
C GLU A 171 -9.62 7.17 -7.46
N TYR A 172 -8.62 6.33 -7.14
CA TYR A 172 -8.01 6.27 -5.81
C TYR A 172 -6.69 7.04 -5.72
N HIS A 173 -6.30 7.78 -6.76
CA HIS A 173 -5.09 8.61 -6.77
C HIS A 173 -3.83 7.83 -6.37
N PHE A 174 -3.63 6.66 -6.97
CA PHE A 174 -2.41 5.89 -6.78
C PHE A 174 -1.20 6.68 -7.28
N TYR A 175 -0.07 6.43 -6.63
CA TYR A 175 1.20 6.99 -7.06
C TYR A 175 1.55 6.48 -8.46
N LYS A 176 2.08 7.37 -9.30
CA LYS A 176 2.57 7.05 -10.64
C LYS A 176 4.08 7.28 -10.65
N TRP A 177 4.81 6.35 -11.25
CA TRP A 177 6.24 6.45 -11.48
C TRP A 177 6.42 7.03 -12.88
N ASP A 178 6.97 8.24 -12.99
CA ASP A 178 7.30 8.90 -14.26
C ASP A 178 8.59 8.37 -14.89
#